data_AF-K1TJ51-F1
#
_entry.id   AF-K1TJ51-F1
#
_cell.length_a   1.000
_cell.length_b   1.000
_cell.length_c   1.000
_cell.angle_alpha   90.00
_cell.angle_beta   90.00
_cell.angle_gamma   90.00
#
_symmetry.space_group_name_H-M   'P 1'
#
loop_
_entity.id
_entity.type
_entity.pdbx_description
1 polymer ?
#
loop_
_entity_poly.entity_id
_entity_poly.type
_entity_poly.pdbx_seq_one_letter_code
_entity_poly.pdbx_strand_id
1 'polypeptide(L)'
;NGAKEAAASDKAFYTGYILMHYIVPLMVILDYLLFFPKGLYKALHPLCWLILPYLYIAFTMICAKFGSKIFSGFGGSSRYPYPFLDTDLYGKNKVALIIAFITAAFLALGYLSFVIDRLLGKNGKKLK
;
A
#
# COMPACT_ATOMS: atom_id res chain seq x y z
N ASN A 1 -14.82 -11.26 34.57
CA ASN A 1 -14.31 -11.89 33.33
C ASN A 1 -14.38 -10.99 32.10
N GLY A 2 -15.42 -10.18 31.85
CA GLY A 2 -15.46 -9.29 30.66
C GLY A 2 -14.38 -8.19 30.56
N ALA A 3 -13.98 -7.56 31.67
CA ALA A 3 -12.94 -6.50 31.63
C ALA A 3 -11.53 -7.02 31.29
N LYS A 4 -11.22 -8.27 31.70
CA LYS A 4 -9.94 -8.91 31.36
C LYS A 4 -9.91 -9.35 29.89
N GLU A 5 -11.04 -9.81 29.36
CA GLU A 5 -11.20 -10.18 27.95
C GLU A 5 -11.11 -8.95 27.03
N ALA A 6 -11.76 -7.84 27.38
CA ALA A 6 -11.64 -6.57 26.65
C ALA A 6 -10.19 -6.05 26.64
N ALA A 7 -9.52 -6.03 27.80
CA ALA A 7 -8.12 -5.59 27.89
C ALA A 7 -7.14 -6.53 27.15
N ALA A 8 -7.46 -7.81 27.00
CA ALA A 8 -6.69 -8.74 26.19
C ALA A 8 -6.91 -8.51 24.69
N SER A 9 -8.14 -8.22 24.28
CA SER A 9 -8.50 -7.85 22.90
C SER A 9 -7.80 -6.56 22.46
N ASP A 10 -7.81 -5.52 23.31
CA ASP A 10 -7.13 -4.25 23.04
C ASP A 10 -5.61 -4.43 22.88
N LYS A 11 -5.00 -5.24 23.76
CA LYS A 11 -3.59 -5.59 23.65
C LYS A 11 -3.27 -6.38 22.38
N ALA A 12 -4.12 -7.33 22.01
CA ALA A 12 -3.94 -8.10 20.78
C ALA A 12 -4.06 -7.21 19.53
N PHE A 13 -5.03 -6.30 19.51
CA PHE A 13 -5.20 -5.32 18.44
C PHE A 13 -3.99 -4.39 18.32
N TYR A 14 -3.54 -3.82 19.44
CA TYR A 14 -2.38 -2.92 19.48
C TYR A 14 -1.09 -3.64 19.05
N THR A 15 -0.91 -4.89 19.49
CA THR A 15 0.22 -5.73 19.06
C THR A 15 0.16 -5.99 17.57
N GLY A 16 -1.00 -6.39 17.04
CA GLY A 16 -1.22 -6.59 15.61
C GLY A 16 -0.93 -5.33 14.79
N TYR A 17 -1.37 -4.17 15.29
CA TYR A 17 -1.09 -2.88 14.67
C TYR A 17 0.42 -2.60 14.57
N ILE A 18 1.17 -2.75 15.66
CA ILE A 18 2.64 -2.56 15.67
C ILE A 18 3.31 -3.52 14.69
N LEU A 19 2.95 -4.80 14.75
CA LEU A 19 3.54 -5.82 13.91
C LEU A 19 3.34 -5.51 12.42
N MET A 20 2.11 -5.22 12.01
CA MET A 20 1.76 -5.03 10.60
C MET A 20 2.23 -3.70 10.03
N HIS A 21 2.28 -2.63 10.85
CA HIS A 21 2.60 -1.29 10.35
C HIS A 21 4.07 -0.89 10.53
N TYR A 22 4.80 -1.55 11.44
CA TYR A 22 6.19 -1.19 11.74
C TYR A 22 7.16 -2.35 11.59
N ILE A 23 6.91 -3.47 12.28
CA ILE A 23 7.88 -4.58 12.34
C ILE A 23 7.98 -5.29 10.99
N VAL A 24 6.85 -5.70 10.40
CA VAL A 24 6.84 -6.40 9.11
C VAL A 24 7.45 -5.55 7.99
N PRO A 25 7.08 -4.27 7.79
CA PRO A 25 7.71 -3.43 6.78
C PRO A 25 9.23 -3.28 6.97
N LEU A 26 9.69 -3.11 8.22
CA LEU A 26 11.12 -3.03 8.51
C LEU A 26 11.84 -4.35 8.18
N MET A 27 11.26 -5.48 8.56
CA MET A 27 11.80 -6.80 8.26
C MET A 27 11.87 -7.06 6.75
N VAL A 28 10.89 -6.61 5.97
CA VAL A 28 10.93 -6.72 4.49
C VAL A 28 12.10 -5.93 3.90
N ILE A 29 12.36 -4.72 4.42
CA ILE A 29 13.52 -3.92 3.98
C ILE A 29 14.83 -4.62 4.35
N LEU A 30 14.94 -5.13 5.59
CA LEU A 30 16.13 -5.85 6.05
C LEU A 30 16.37 -7.14 5.27
N ASP A 31 15.32 -7.92 5.04
CA ASP A 31 15.40 -9.16 4.25
C ASP A 31 15.89 -8.87 2.83
N TYR A 32 15.30 -7.85 2.19
CA TYR A 32 15.75 -7.40 0.89
C TYR A 32 17.23 -6.99 0.90
N LEU A 33 17.68 -6.21 1.89
CA LEU A 33 19.06 -5.72 1.97
C LEU A 33 20.07 -6.84 2.25
N LEU A 34 19.74 -7.78 3.14
CA LEU A 34 20.67 -8.82 3.61
C LEU A 34 20.72 -10.04 2.69
N PHE A 35 19.57 -10.51 2.18
CA PHE A 35 19.49 -11.84 1.57
C PHE A 35 19.18 -11.83 0.07
N PHE A 36 18.43 -10.84 -0.42
CA PHE A 36 18.04 -10.84 -1.84
C PHE A 36 19.21 -10.50 -2.80
N PRO A 37 19.30 -11.17 -3.96
CA PRO A 37 20.24 -10.77 -5.01
C PRO A 37 19.90 -9.37 -5.55
N LYS A 38 20.93 -8.50 -5.63
CA LYS A 38 20.79 -7.10 -6.03
C LYS A 38 20.99 -6.91 -7.53
N GLY A 39 20.30 -5.93 -8.10
CA GLY A 39 20.40 -5.56 -9.52
C GLY A 39 19.49 -6.38 -10.45
N LEU A 40 18.52 -7.11 -9.90
CA LEU A 40 17.53 -7.87 -10.67
C LEU A 40 16.25 -7.08 -10.94
N TYR A 41 16.04 -5.96 -10.25
CA TYR A 41 14.83 -5.17 -10.41
C TYR A 41 14.85 -4.48 -11.78
N LYS A 42 13.78 -4.64 -12.57
CA LYS A 42 13.71 -4.13 -13.95
C LYS A 42 12.99 -2.78 -13.99
N ALA A 43 13.36 -1.92 -14.93
CA ALA A 43 12.77 -0.58 -15.10
C ALA A 43 11.26 -0.58 -15.39
N LEU A 44 10.72 -1.70 -15.91
CA LEU A 44 9.29 -1.87 -16.14
C LEU A 44 8.51 -2.28 -14.89
N HIS A 45 9.17 -2.84 -13.86
CA HIS A 45 8.46 -3.33 -12.69
C HIS A 45 7.69 -2.21 -11.96
N PRO A 46 8.24 -1.02 -11.68
CA PRO A 46 7.48 0.07 -11.05
C PRO A 46 6.17 0.40 -11.78
N LEU A 47 6.16 0.33 -13.12
CA LEU A 47 4.96 0.55 -13.93
C LEU A 47 3.98 -0.64 -13.85
N CYS A 48 4.47 -1.87 -13.98
CA CYS A 48 3.62 -3.07 -13.87
C CYS A 48 2.94 -3.17 -12.51
N TRP A 49 3.59 -2.72 -11.44
CA TRP A 49 3.04 -2.76 -10.09
C TRP A 49 1.83 -1.83 -9.92
N LEU A 50 1.68 -0.80 -10.77
CA LEU A 50 0.50 0.06 -10.77
C LEU A 50 -0.76 -0.62 -11.31
N ILE A 51 -0.63 -1.74 -12.04
CA ILE A 51 -1.80 -2.47 -12.58
C ILE A 51 -2.76 -2.86 -11.44
N LEU A 52 -2.24 -3.42 -10.36
CA LEU A 52 -3.05 -3.87 -9.23
C LEU A 52 -3.84 -2.73 -8.54
N PRO A 53 -3.22 -1.61 -8.12
CA PRO A 53 -3.97 -0.50 -7.52
C PRO A 53 -4.97 0.12 -8.50
N TYR A 54 -4.65 0.23 -9.80
CA TYR A 54 -5.62 0.74 -10.77
C TYR A 54 -6.80 -0.21 -10.99
N LEU A 55 -6.58 -1.52 -11.02
CA LEU A 55 -7.66 -2.52 -11.05
C LEU A 55 -8.53 -2.41 -9.79
N TYR A 56 -7.93 -2.21 -8.63
CA TYR A 56 -8.66 -2.03 -7.38
C TYR A 56 -9.48 -0.73 -7.37
N ILE A 57 -8.92 0.38 -7.86
CA ILE A 57 -9.68 1.63 -8.04
C ILE A 57 -10.86 1.41 -8.98
N ALA A 58 -10.66 0.76 -10.14
CA ALA A 58 -11.74 0.46 -11.06
C ALA A 58 -12.84 -0.39 -10.40
N PHE A 59 -12.45 -1.47 -9.70
CA PHE A 59 -13.35 -2.33 -8.96
C PHE A 59 -14.20 -1.55 -7.93
N THR A 60 -13.56 -0.76 -7.08
CA THR A 60 -14.24 0.00 -6.03
C THR A 60 -15.17 1.07 -6.59
N MET A 61 -14.78 1.76 -7.67
CA MET A 61 -15.61 2.74 -8.36
C MET A 61 -16.84 2.09 -9.03
N ILE A 62 -16.68 0.89 -9.59
CA ILE A 62 -17.79 0.10 -10.13
C ILE A 62 -18.76 -0.28 -9.00
N CYS A 63 -18.26 -0.87 -7.92
CA CYS A 63 -19.09 -1.24 -6.76
C CYS A 63 -19.86 -0.04 -6.19
N ALA A 64 -19.20 1.12 -6.06
CA ALA A 64 -19.84 2.34 -5.58
C ALA A 64 -20.93 2.84 -6.55
N LYS A 65 -20.70 2.77 -7.87
CA LYS A 65 -21.69 3.14 -8.90
C LYS A 65 -22.97 2.33 -8.80
N PHE A 66 -22.87 1.03 -8.47
CA PHE A 66 -24.03 0.15 -8.27
C PHE A 66 -24.65 0.26 -6.87
N GLY A 67 -24.23 1.24 -6.05
CA GLY A 67 -24.80 1.46 -4.72
C GLY A 67 -24.42 0.38 -3.70
N SER A 68 -23.34 -0.38 -3.95
CA SER A 68 -22.89 -1.43 -3.05
C SER A 68 -22.46 -0.84 -1.71
N LYS A 69 -23.12 -1.28 -0.62
CA LYS A 69 -22.75 -0.96 0.76
C LYS A 69 -21.68 -1.89 1.33
N ILE A 70 -21.03 -2.71 0.49
CA ILE A 70 -20.03 -3.70 0.91
C ILE A 70 -18.88 -3.08 1.73
N PHE A 71 -18.60 -1.79 1.52
CA PHE A 71 -17.54 -1.07 2.23
C PHE A 71 -18.02 -0.32 3.49
N SER A 72 -19.33 -0.22 3.71
CA SER A 72 -19.91 0.54 4.83
C SER A 72 -19.78 -0.18 6.20
N GLY A 73 -19.36 -1.45 6.20
CA GLY A 73 -19.15 -2.22 7.43
C GLY A 73 -17.92 -1.80 8.25
N PHE A 74 -17.02 -0.96 7.70
CA PHE A 74 -15.80 -0.52 8.36
C PHE A 74 -15.95 0.80 9.14
N GLY A 75 -17.12 1.02 9.76
CA GLY A 75 -17.38 2.18 10.63
C GLY A 75 -17.72 3.48 9.91
N GLY A 76 -17.94 3.45 8.59
CA GLY A 76 -18.31 4.62 7.80
C GLY A 76 -19.54 4.37 6.93
N SER A 77 -20.38 5.40 6.73
CA SER A 77 -21.53 5.32 5.80
C SER A 77 -21.12 5.44 4.32
N SER A 78 -19.82 5.55 4.03
CA SER A 78 -19.32 5.73 2.67
C SER A 78 -19.49 4.46 1.83
N ARG A 79 -19.79 4.68 0.55
CA ARG A 79 -19.85 3.64 -0.49
C ARG A 79 -18.47 3.25 -1.01
N TYR A 80 -17.43 3.92 -0.53
CA TYR A 80 -16.04 3.73 -0.92
C TYR A 80 -15.26 3.11 0.25
N PRO A 81 -14.27 2.23 -0.02
CA PRO A 81 -13.45 1.64 1.04
C PRO A 81 -12.51 2.64 1.71
N TYR A 82 -12.19 3.73 1.02
CA TYR A 82 -11.26 4.73 1.48
C TYR A 82 -11.81 6.14 1.29
N PRO A 83 -11.64 7.04 2.28
CA PRO A 83 -12.11 8.43 2.16
C PRO A 83 -11.53 9.16 0.95
N PHE A 84 -10.28 8.90 0.57
CA PHE A 84 -9.63 9.56 -0.58
C PHE A 84 -10.21 9.15 -1.94
N LEU A 85 -10.99 8.06 -2.01
CA LEU A 85 -11.74 7.66 -3.20
C LEU A 85 -13.18 8.19 -3.18
N ASP A 86 -13.60 8.81 -2.08
CA ASP A 86 -14.98 9.21 -1.88
C ASP A 86 -15.33 10.42 -2.76
N THR A 87 -15.97 10.13 -3.90
CA THR A 87 -16.43 11.18 -4.81
C THR A 87 -17.65 11.91 -4.31
N ASP A 88 -18.40 11.34 -3.35
CA ASP A 88 -19.55 11.98 -2.75
C ASP A 88 -19.08 13.07 -1.75
N LEU A 89 -17.94 12.83 -1.07
CA LEU A 89 -17.30 13.78 -0.16
C LEU A 89 -16.47 14.86 -0.87
N TYR A 90 -15.62 14.47 -1.83
CA TYR A 90 -14.62 15.38 -2.43
C TYR A 90 -14.96 15.82 -3.87
N GLY A 91 -15.92 15.17 -4.52
CA GLY A 91 -16.18 15.36 -5.94
C GLY A 91 -15.16 14.67 -6.85
N LYS A 92 -15.58 14.34 -8.08
CA LYS A 92 -14.77 13.54 -9.03
C LYS A 92 -13.43 14.19 -9.38
N ASN A 93 -13.39 15.52 -9.55
CA ASN A 93 -12.17 16.24 -9.95
C ASN A 93 -11.08 16.17 -8.87
N LYS A 94 -11.45 16.35 -7.59
CA LYS A 94 -10.48 16.26 -6.49
C LYS A 94 -9.99 14.84 -6.29
N VAL A 95 -10.89 13.85 -6.36
CA VAL A 95 -10.50 12.43 -6.28
C VAL A 95 -9.53 12.05 -7.41
N ALA A 96 -9.77 12.51 -8.64
CA ALA A 96 -8.85 12.27 -9.76
C ALA A 96 -7.46 12.87 -9.51
N LEU A 97 -7.38 14.09 -8.97
CA LEU A 97 -6.11 14.70 -8.58
C LEU A 97 -5.39 13.93 -7.47
N ILE A 98 -6.13 13.46 -6.45
CA ILE A 98 -5.57 12.65 -5.37
C ILE A 98 -5.01 11.33 -5.93
N ILE A 99 -5.75 10.65 -6.79
CA ILE A 99 -5.29 9.42 -7.46
C ILE A 99 -4.00 9.71 -8.25
N ALA A 100 -3.96 10.78 -9.04
CA ALA A 100 -2.78 11.15 -9.81
C ALA A 100 -1.56 11.42 -8.90
N PHE A 101 -1.75 12.14 -7.80
CA PHE A 101 -0.70 12.42 -6.82
C PHE A 101 -0.18 11.14 -6.15
N ILE A 102 -1.09 10.26 -5.71
CA ILE A 102 -0.73 8.97 -5.11
C ILE A 102 0.04 8.12 -6.13
N THR A 103 -0.45 8.01 -7.38
CA THR A 103 0.26 7.30 -8.44
C THR A 103 1.67 7.83 -8.63
N ALA A 104 1.84 9.16 -8.70
CA ALA A 104 3.15 9.77 -8.85
C ALA A 104 4.08 9.43 -7.67
N ALA A 105 3.58 9.47 -6.44
CA ALA A 105 4.34 9.11 -5.24
C ALA A 105 4.77 7.64 -5.24
N PHE A 106 3.85 6.71 -5.56
CA PHE A 106 4.16 5.28 -5.67
C PHE A 106 5.14 4.99 -6.80
N LEU A 107 5.00 5.66 -7.93
CA LEU A 107 5.92 5.50 -9.06
C LEU A 107 7.32 6.03 -8.71
N ALA A 108 7.40 7.18 -8.05
CA ALA A 108 8.66 7.72 -7.55
C ALA A 108 9.35 6.76 -6.58
N LEU A 109 8.59 6.20 -5.63
CA LEU A 109 9.10 5.20 -4.69
C LEU A 109 9.57 3.92 -5.39
N GLY A 110 8.81 3.43 -6.38
CA GLY A 110 9.17 2.26 -7.17
C GLY A 110 10.47 2.47 -7.96
N TYR A 111 10.63 3.63 -8.61
CA TYR A 111 11.87 3.96 -9.33
C TYR A 111 13.03 4.24 -8.39
N LEU A 112 12.80 4.83 -7.21
CA LEU A 112 13.83 4.97 -6.17
C LEU A 112 14.37 3.59 -5.76
N SER A 113 13.48 2.63 -5.50
CA SER A 113 13.85 1.25 -5.20
C SER A 113 14.62 0.59 -6.35
N PHE A 114 14.22 0.83 -7.60
CA PHE A 114 14.96 0.37 -8.80
C PHE A 114 16.38 0.94 -8.86
N VAL A 115 16.54 2.25 -8.60
CA VAL A 115 17.86 2.88 -8.59
C VAL A 115 18.74 2.29 -7.48
N ILE A 116 18.21 2.15 -6.26
CA ILE A 116 18.93 1.54 -5.13
C ILE A 116 19.37 0.11 -5.48
N ASP A 117 18.47 -0.72 -6.00
CA ASP A 117 18.77 -2.10 -6.40
C ASP A 117 19.89 -2.17 -7.45
N ARG A 118 19.80 -1.30 -8.47
CA ARG A 118 20.79 -1.19 -9.54
C ARG A 118 22.17 -0.79 -9.01
N LEU A 119 22.23 0.17 -8.09
CA LEU A 119 23.48 0.65 -7.50
C LEU A 119 24.15 -0.42 -6.63
N LEU A 120 23.36 -1.09 -5.78
CA LEU A 120 23.86 -2.19 -4.94
C LEU A 120 24.36 -3.36 -5.79
N GLY A 121 23.66 -3.70 -6.87
CA GLY A 121 24.08 -4.77 -7.80
C GLY A 121 25.38 -4.46 -8.55
N LYS A 122 25.64 -3.19 -8.89
CA LYS A 122 26.91 -2.78 -9.52
C LYS A 122 28.09 -2.89 -8.56
N ASN A 123 27.90 -2.53 -7.29
CA ASN A 123 28.95 -2.58 -6.27
C ASN A 123 29.29 -4.03 -5.86
N GLY A 124 28.29 -4.91 -5.76
CA GLY A 124 28.52 -6.33 -5.48
C GLY A 124 29.31 -7.07 -6.56
N LYS A 125 29.24 -6.61 -7.82
CA LYS A 125 30.06 -7.16 -8.92
C LYS A 125 31.51 -6.67 -8.94
N LYS A 126 31.82 -5.55 -8.28
CA LYS A 126 33.19 -5.02 -8.19
C LYS A 126 34.02 -5.68 -7.09
N LEU A 127 33.37 -6.35 -6.14
CA LEU A 127 33.98 -7.00 -4.97
C LEU A 127 34.18 -8.52 -5.16
N LYS A 128 33.75 -9.07 -6.30
CA LYS A 128 34.05 -10.43 -6.76
C LYS A 128 35.07 -10.36 -7.88
#